data_AF-A0A7S1QBR3-F1
#
_entry.id   AF-A0A7S1QBR3-F1
#
_cell.length_a   1.000
_cell.length_b   1.000
_cell.length_c   1.000
_cell.angle_alpha   90.00
_cell.angle_beta   90.00
_cell.angle_gamma   90.00
#
_symmetry.space_group_name_H-M   'P 1'
#
loop_
_entity.id
_entity.type
_entity.pdbx_description
1 polymer ?
#
loop_
_entity_poly.entity_id
_entity_poly.type
_entity_poly.pdbx_seq_one_letter_code
_entity_poly.pdbx_strand_id
1 'polypeptide(L)'
;KTDVLLLRKTRRPTALGGEGEWAFEVGQAPEPAFDPRADVMRASASNPVFLRKDTPEHFQWRIRNMPYPADVYSVTVDHDKQEVVVRTSNKKYYKRIRVADLETVGLKLKDDLLSWKHQHNTLIVSYSKPPEVLAHEQKVLQEADKSAMKL
;
A
#
# COMPACT_ATOMS: atom_id res chain seq x y z
N LYS A 1 12.98 -20.06 1.81
CA LYS A 1 11.77 -19.25 1.51
C LYS A 1 11.91 -17.94 2.24
N THR A 2 11.56 -16.80 1.64
CA THR A 2 11.76 -15.48 2.27
C THR A 2 10.54 -14.97 3.05
N ASP A 3 9.44 -15.73 3.10
CA ASP A 3 8.20 -15.44 3.85
C ASP A 3 7.65 -14.00 3.70
N VAL A 4 8.03 -13.31 2.62
CA VAL A 4 7.58 -11.96 2.30
C VAL A 4 6.27 -12.04 1.51
N LEU A 5 5.26 -11.31 1.97
CA LEU A 5 3.98 -11.16 1.27
C LEU A 5 4.18 -10.35 -0.02
N LEU A 6 4.11 -11.04 -1.17
CA LEU A 6 4.29 -10.42 -2.49
C LEU A 6 3.00 -9.82 -3.05
N LEU A 7 1.86 -10.44 -2.79
CA LEU A 7 0.58 -10.07 -3.39
C LEU A 7 -0.56 -10.36 -2.41
N ARG A 8 -1.44 -9.38 -2.21
CA ARG A 8 -2.72 -9.56 -1.51
C ARG A 8 -3.81 -8.84 -2.30
N LYS A 9 -4.88 -9.55 -2.64
CA LYS A 9 -6.03 -9.01 -3.37
C LYS A 9 -7.33 -9.51 -2.75
N THR A 10 -8.32 -8.63 -2.67
CA THR A 10 -9.64 -8.92 -2.11
C THR A 10 -10.72 -8.59 -3.14
N ARG A 11 -11.83 -9.35 -3.15
CA ARG A 11 -13.02 -9.00 -3.94
C ARG A 11 -14.05 -8.39 -3.00
N ARG A 12 -14.55 -7.21 -3.34
CA ARG A 12 -15.70 -6.63 -2.63
C ARG A 12 -16.97 -6.98 -3.38
N PRO A 13 -18.07 -7.32 -2.69
CA PRO A 13 -19.35 -7.50 -3.36
C PRO A 13 -19.80 -6.20 -4.01
N THR A 14 -20.48 -6.30 -5.15
CA THR A 14 -21.10 -5.14 -5.80
C THR A 14 -22.32 -4.68 -5.00
N ALA A 15 -22.83 -3.48 -5.29
CA ALA A 15 -24.02 -2.95 -4.61
C ALA A 15 -25.25 -3.86 -4.71
N LEU A 16 -25.31 -4.73 -5.73
CA LEU A 16 -26.37 -5.71 -5.96
C LEU A 16 -25.98 -7.13 -5.52
N GLY A 17 -24.89 -7.31 -4.77
CA GLY A 17 -24.47 -8.59 -4.21
C GLY A 17 -23.73 -9.53 -5.18
N GLY A 18 -23.34 -9.05 -6.35
CA GLY A 18 -22.50 -9.80 -7.30
C GLY A 18 -21.02 -9.82 -6.90
N GLU A 19 -20.22 -10.65 -7.56
CA GLU A 19 -18.75 -10.63 -7.41
C GLU A 19 -18.18 -9.34 -8.02
N GLY A 20 -17.54 -8.50 -7.22
CA GLY A 20 -16.85 -7.30 -7.71
C GLY A 20 -15.42 -7.56 -8.17
N GLU A 21 -14.78 -6.50 -8.64
CA GLU A 21 -13.41 -6.54 -9.15
C GLU A 21 -12.39 -6.81 -8.05
N TRP A 22 -11.24 -7.37 -8.45
CA TRP A 22 -10.10 -7.59 -7.56
C TRP A 22 -9.47 -6.24 -7.16
N ALA A 23 -9.55 -5.90 -5.88
CA ALA A 23 -8.80 -4.80 -5.29
C ALA A 23 -7.44 -5.31 -4.78
N PHE A 24 -6.35 -4.78 -5.31
CA PHE A 24 -4.99 -5.11 -4.89
C PHE A 24 -4.60 -4.27 -3.67
N GLU A 25 -4.32 -4.92 -2.55
CA GLU A 25 -3.87 -4.27 -1.32
C GLU A 25 -2.35 -4.24 -1.20
N VAL A 26 -1.69 -5.36 -1.53
CA VAL A 26 -0.22 -5.52 -1.51
C VAL A 26 0.23 -6.00 -2.88
N GLY A 27 1.33 -5.46 -3.38
CA GLY A 27 1.84 -5.72 -4.72
C GLY A 27 1.28 -4.76 -5.77
N GLN A 28 1.74 -4.92 -7.02
CA GLN A 28 1.25 -4.14 -8.16
C GLN A 28 0.29 -5.00 -8.97
N ALA A 29 -0.87 -4.45 -9.32
CA ALA A 29 -1.65 -5.00 -10.41
C ALA A 29 -0.83 -4.93 -11.71
N PRO A 30 -0.83 -5.96 -12.56
CA PRO A 30 -0.24 -5.83 -13.89
C PRO A 30 -0.97 -4.70 -14.62
N GLU A 31 -0.21 -3.73 -15.14
CA GLU A 31 -0.81 -2.68 -15.97
C GLU A 31 -1.32 -3.32 -17.25
N PRO A 32 -2.56 -3.03 -17.68
CA PRO A 32 -3.07 -3.53 -18.94
C PRO A 32 -2.16 -3.04 -20.07
N ALA A 33 -1.74 -3.97 -20.94
CA ALA A 33 -0.99 -3.62 -22.12
C ALA A 33 -1.88 -2.74 -23.02
N PHE A 34 -1.30 -1.66 -23.55
CA PHE A 34 -2.01 -0.80 -24.49
C PHE A 34 -2.18 -1.53 -25.82
N ASP A 35 -3.43 -1.70 -26.25
CA ASP A 35 -3.77 -2.23 -27.56
C ASP A 35 -4.01 -1.07 -28.53
N PRO A 36 -3.10 -0.82 -29.51
CA PRO A 36 -3.28 0.27 -30.48
C PRO A 36 -4.54 0.16 -31.35
N ARG A 37 -5.22 -1.00 -31.37
CA ARG A 37 -6.46 -1.23 -32.14
C ARG A 37 -7.74 -0.95 -31.35
N ALA A 38 -7.69 -1.09 -30.03
CA ALA A 38 -8.85 -0.96 -29.15
C ALA A 38 -8.79 0.29 -28.25
N ASP A 39 -7.58 0.70 -27.86
CA ASP A 39 -7.37 1.79 -26.91
C ASP A 39 -7.13 3.12 -27.62
N VAL A 40 -7.85 4.16 -27.20
CA VAL A 40 -7.75 5.52 -27.76
C VAL A 40 -6.86 6.44 -26.91
N MET A 41 -6.78 6.18 -25.61
CA MET A 41 -6.06 7.03 -24.66
C MET A 41 -5.40 6.17 -23.57
N ARG A 42 -4.28 6.65 -23.02
CA ARG A 42 -3.59 6.01 -21.89
C ARG A 42 -3.08 7.07 -20.92
N ALA A 43 -3.05 6.73 -19.64
CA ALA A 43 -2.38 7.54 -18.63
C ALA A 43 -0.90 7.77 -19.02
N SER A 44 -0.41 9.00 -18.81
CA SER A 44 1.01 9.32 -18.98
C SER A 44 1.87 8.43 -18.09
N ALA A 45 2.98 7.93 -18.63
CA ALA A 45 4.00 7.20 -17.87
C ALA A 45 4.64 8.05 -16.76
N SER A 46 4.49 9.37 -16.82
CA SER A 46 4.94 10.31 -15.79
C SER A 46 3.94 10.49 -14.64
N ASN A 47 2.76 9.88 -14.69
CA ASN A 47 1.81 9.96 -13.59
C ASN A 47 2.35 9.25 -12.35
N PRO A 48 2.11 9.77 -11.14
CA PRO A 48 2.50 9.10 -9.91
C PRO A 48 1.91 7.70 -9.80
N VAL A 49 2.76 6.69 -9.57
CA VAL A 49 2.35 5.30 -9.41
C VAL A 49 2.51 4.89 -7.96
N PHE A 50 1.39 4.60 -7.29
CA PHE A 50 1.34 4.15 -5.89
C PHE A 50 1.41 2.62 -5.80
N LEU A 51 2.29 2.11 -4.94
CA LEU A 51 2.51 0.69 -4.70
C LEU A 51 2.65 0.44 -3.20
N ARG A 52 2.10 -0.67 -2.69
CA ARG A 52 2.46 -1.22 -1.38
C ARG A 52 3.36 -2.43 -1.56
N LYS A 53 4.52 -2.42 -0.90
CA LYS A 53 5.49 -3.51 -0.87
C LYS A 53 6.07 -3.60 0.52
N ASP A 54 5.48 -4.44 1.35
CA ASP A 54 5.87 -4.57 2.75
C ASP A 54 7.21 -5.30 2.89
N THR A 55 7.90 -5.00 3.99
CA THR A 55 9.04 -5.77 4.49
C THR A 55 8.61 -6.54 5.74
N PRO A 56 9.44 -7.45 6.27
CA PRO A 56 9.13 -8.13 7.52
C PRO A 56 8.84 -7.15 8.67
N GLU A 57 9.55 -6.02 8.73
CA GLU A 57 9.51 -5.08 9.85
C GLU A 57 8.65 -3.83 9.58
N HIS A 58 8.37 -3.50 8.31
CA HIS A 58 7.67 -2.27 7.95
C HIS A 58 6.56 -2.50 6.93
N PHE A 59 5.43 -1.82 7.11
CA PHE A 59 4.55 -1.51 5.99
C PHE A 59 5.24 -0.47 5.13
N GLN A 60 5.38 -0.72 3.83
CA GLN A 60 6.09 0.21 2.96
C GLN A 60 5.28 0.51 1.70
N TRP A 61 5.10 1.80 1.47
CA TRP A 61 4.48 2.34 0.27
C TRP A 61 5.51 3.07 -0.57
N ARG A 62 5.49 2.83 -1.88
CA ARG A 62 6.35 3.48 -2.86
C ARG A 62 5.47 4.25 -3.82
N ILE A 63 5.75 5.54 -3.93
CA ILE A 63 5.10 6.42 -4.89
C ILE A 63 6.16 6.81 -5.89
N ARG A 64 6.12 6.20 -7.07
CA ARG A 64 7.05 6.48 -8.17
C ARG A 64 6.58 7.72 -8.94
N ASN A 65 7.46 8.25 -9.79
CA ASN A 65 7.22 9.44 -10.60
C ASN A 65 6.89 10.67 -9.74
N MET A 66 7.64 10.85 -8.66
CA MET A 66 7.59 12.00 -7.77
C MET A 66 8.80 12.90 -8.06
N PRO A 67 8.71 13.86 -9.01
CA PRO A 67 9.87 14.56 -9.56
C PRO A 67 10.36 15.74 -8.72
N TYR A 68 9.53 16.24 -7.80
CA TYR A 68 9.89 17.37 -6.95
C TYR A 68 10.94 16.94 -5.90
N PRO A 69 11.77 17.88 -5.40
CA PRO A 69 12.71 17.62 -4.32
C PRO A 69 12.00 17.28 -3.00
N ALA A 70 12.76 16.72 -2.06
CA ALA A 70 12.23 16.15 -0.81
C ALA A 70 11.45 17.16 0.04
N ASP A 71 11.91 18.40 0.11
CA ASP A 71 11.32 19.53 0.84
C ASP A 71 9.92 19.92 0.38
N VAL A 72 9.53 19.54 -0.84
CA VAL A 72 8.17 19.79 -1.37
C VAL A 72 7.15 18.80 -0.79
N TYR A 73 7.59 17.64 -0.30
CA TYR A 73 6.71 16.61 0.23
C TYR A 73 6.47 16.76 1.73
N SER A 74 5.25 16.42 2.14
CA SER A 74 4.85 16.30 3.54
C SER A 74 4.13 14.97 3.70
N VAL A 75 4.61 14.16 4.64
CA VAL A 75 4.04 12.86 5.00
C VAL A 75 3.75 12.89 6.49
N THR A 76 2.48 12.79 6.87
CA THR A 76 2.00 12.95 8.26
C THR A 76 0.90 11.95 8.57
N VAL A 77 0.67 11.64 9.85
CA VAL A 77 -0.53 10.91 10.27
C VAL A 77 -1.69 11.89 10.46
N ASP A 78 -2.85 11.54 9.91
CA ASP A 78 -4.13 12.15 10.25
C ASP A 78 -4.77 11.32 11.36
N HIS A 79 -4.69 11.83 12.59
CA HIS A 79 -5.15 11.13 13.79
C HIS A 79 -6.67 11.03 13.91
N ASP A 80 -7.42 11.92 13.26
CA ASP A 80 -8.89 11.88 13.29
C ASP A 80 -9.40 10.72 12.45
N LYS A 81 -8.82 10.57 11.25
CA LYS A 81 -9.25 9.56 10.28
C LYS A 81 -8.38 8.30 10.26
N GLN A 82 -7.31 8.27 11.05
CA GLN A 82 -6.38 7.15 11.17
C GLN A 82 -5.78 6.74 9.81
N GLU A 83 -5.31 7.72 9.04
CA GLU A 83 -4.69 7.51 7.73
C GLU A 83 -3.36 8.26 7.61
N VAL A 84 -2.41 7.70 6.85
CA VAL A 84 -1.19 8.42 6.47
C VAL A 84 -1.50 9.33 5.29
N VAL A 85 -1.18 10.61 5.42
CA VAL A 85 -1.43 11.63 4.39
C VAL A 85 -0.11 12.02 3.75
N VAL A 86 -0.05 11.88 2.42
CA VAL A 86 1.04 12.36 1.59
C VAL A 86 0.53 13.55 0.78
N ARG A 87 1.21 14.68 0.85
CA ARG A 87 0.85 15.88 0.10
C ARG A 87 2.08 16.65 -0.36
N THR A 88 1.90 17.53 -1.35
CA THR A 88 2.93 18.48 -1.79
C THR A 88 2.54 19.92 -1.46
N SER A 89 3.53 20.77 -1.19
CA SER A 89 3.32 22.21 -0.95
C SER A 89 2.74 22.93 -2.17
N ASN A 90 3.11 22.51 -3.37
CA ASN A 90 2.59 23.01 -4.65
C ASN A 90 1.19 22.47 -5.04
N LYS A 91 0.55 21.66 -4.18
CA LYS A 91 -0.78 21.06 -4.38
C LYS A 91 -0.91 20.17 -5.62
N LYS A 92 0.19 19.67 -6.17
CA LYS A 92 0.20 18.77 -7.32
C LYS A 92 -0.06 17.31 -6.96
N TYR A 93 0.14 16.92 -5.71
CA TYR A 93 -0.10 15.56 -5.24
C TYR A 93 -0.76 15.54 -3.87
N TYR A 94 -1.74 14.66 -3.72
CA TYR A 94 -2.41 14.36 -2.46
C TYR A 94 -2.86 12.90 -2.45
N LYS A 95 -2.53 12.16 -1.39
CA LYS A 95 -2.91 10.76 -1.21
C LYS A 95 -3.15 10.49 0.27
N ARG A 96 -4.20 9.73 0.56
CA ARG A 96 -4.49 9.20 1.89
C ARG A 96 -4.33 7.69 1.83
N ILE A 97 -3.63 7.14 2.82
CA ILE A 97 -3.23 5.75 2.87
C ILE A 97 -3.81 5.17 4.15
N ARG A 98 -4.76 4.26 3.99
CA ARG A 98 -5.34 3.48 5.08
C ARG A 98 -4.45 2.29 5.40
N VAL A 99 -4.25 2.02 6.69
CA VAL A 99 -3.44 0.90 7.18
C VAL A 99 -4.36 -0.13 7.83
N ALA A 100 -5.06 -0.90 7.00
CA ALA A 100 -6.07 -1.87 7.44
C ALA A 100 -5.51 -2.89 8.45
N ASP A 101 -4.23 -3.25 8.34
CA ASP A 101 -3.59 -4.23 9.21
C ASP A 101 -3.53 -3.76 10.68
N LEU A 102 -3.44 -2.45 10.94
CA LEU A 102 -3.55 -1.89 12.29
C LEU A 102 -4.98 -1.90 12.81
N GLU A 103 -5.95 -1.65 11.94
CA GLU A 103 -7.37 -1.68 12.30
C GLU A 103 -7.82 -3.09 12.71
N THR A 104 -7.31 -4.13 12.03
CA THR A 104 -7.58 -5.54 12.36
C THR A 104 -7.16 -5.88 13.79
N VAL A 105 -6.03 -5.34 14.26
CA VAL A 105 -5.54 -5.54 15.64
C VAL A 105 -6.03 -4.46 16.61
N GLY A 106 -6.84 -3.50 16.15
CA GLY A 106 -7.39 -2.43 16.98
C GLY A 106 -6.38 -1.37 17.42
N LEU A 107 -5.27 -1.20 16.70
CA LEU A 107 -4.23 -0.22 17.01
C LEU A 107 -4.42 1.08 16.22
N LYS A 108 -4.02 2.19 16.85
CA LYS A 108 -3.96 3.51 16.21
C LYS A 108 -2.59 3.79 15.61
N LEU A 109 -2.57 4.63 14.57
CA LEU A 109 -1.33 5.14 13.98
C LEU A 109 -0.58 6.03 14.97
N LYS A 110 0.74 5.94 14.95
CA LYS A 110 1.66 6.76 15.74
C LYS A 110 2.68 7.42 14.83
N ASP A 111 2.96 8.70 15.04
CA ASP A 111 3.92 9.45 14.24
C ASP A 111 5.34 8.90 14.37
N ASP A 112 5.73 8.42 15.56
CA ASP A 112 7.07 7.92 15.85
C ASP A 112 7.47 6.69 15.02
N LEU A 113 6.47 5.94 14.53
CA LEU A 113 6.68 4.75 13.70
C LEU A 113 6.68 5.07 12.21
N LEU A 114 6.29 6.29 11.83
CA LEU A 114 6.21 6.75 10.45
C LEU A 114 7.54 7.39 10.05
N SER A 115 8.15 6.88 8.99
CA SER A 115 9.34 7.44 8.38
C SER A 115 9.17 7.51 6.87
N TRP A 116 9.87 8.43 6.21
CA TRP A 116 9.85 8.52 4.76
C TRP A 116 11.17 9.03 4.22
N LYS A 117 11.44 8.70 2.96
CA LYS A 117 12.58 9.21 2.20
C LYS A 117 12.19 9.41 0.74
N HIS A 118 12.86 10.34 0.08
CA HIS A 118 12.70 10.56 -1.36
C HIS A 118 14.02 10.29 -2.06
N GLN A 119 14.02 9.39 -3.04
CA GLN A 119 15.20 9.02 -3.81
C GLN A 119 14.78 8.47 -5.18
N HIS A 120 15.56 8.74 -6.23
CA HIS A 120 15.32 8.23 -7.59
C HIS A 120 13.87 8.46 -8.08
N ASN A 121 13.37 9.69 -7.93
CA ASN A 121 11.99 10.09 -8.26
C ASN A 121 10.91 9.21 -7.59
N THR A 122 11.23 8.65 -6.42
CA THR A 122 10.33 7.77 -5.66
C THR A 122 10.26 8.22 -4.22
N LEU A 123 9.05 8.47 -3.74
CA LEU A 123 8.77 8.67 -2.33
C LEU A 123 8.54 7.29 -1.68
N ILE A 124 9.38 6.92 -0.73
CA ILE A 124 9.28 5.68 0.03
C ILE A 124 8.78 6.06 1.42
N VAL A 125 7.55 5.65 1.72
CA VAL A 125 6.90 5.83 3.02
C VAL A 125 6.97 4.49 3.75
N SER A 126 7.51 4.46 4.95
CA SER A 126 7.67 3.27 5.77
C SER A 126 7.00 3.48 7.13
N TYR A 127 6.21 2.52 7.57
CA TYR A 127 5.63 2.49 8.91
C TYR A 127 6.08 1.21 9.62
N SER A 128 6.78 1.35 10.74
CA SER A 128 7.25 0.21 11.53
C SER A 128 6.09 -0.58 12.11
N LYS A 129 6.08 -1.89 11.87
CA LYS A 129 5.04 -2.79 12.34
C LYS A 129 5.14 -2.94 13.86
N PRO A 130 4.07 -2.65 14.63
CA PRO A 130 4.05 -2.95 16.05
C PRO A 130 4.18 -4.46 16.32
N PRO A 131 4.73 -4.87 17.48
CA PRO A 131 4.87 -6.29 17.83
C PRO A 131 3.57 -7.09 17.75
N GLU A 132 2.43 -6.46 18.05
CA GLU A 132 1.11 -7.08 18.00
C GLU A 132 0.70 -7.46 16.58
N VAL A 133 1.03 -6.60 15.60
CA VAL A 133 0.82 -6.88 14.18
C VAL A 133 1.70 -8.05 13.74
N LEU A 134 2.98 -8.04 14.13
CA LEU A 134 3.91 -9.12 13.77
C LEU A 134 3.45 -10.47 14.34
N ALA A 135 2.98 -10.49 15.59
CA ALA A 135 2.42 -11.68 16.21
C ALA A 135 1.15 -12.16 15.50
N HIS A 136 0.31 -11.24 15.03
CA HIS A 136 -0.88 -11.58 14.25
C HIS A 136 -0.51 -12.17 12.88
N GLU A 137 0.40 -11.54 12.13
CA GLU A 137 0.89 -12.04 10.85
C GLU A 137 1.50 -13.45 10.97
N GLN A 138 2.30 -13.71 12.03
CA GLN A 138 2.87 -15.03 12.29
C GLN A 138 1.79 -16.09 12.55
N LYS A 139 0.74 -15.77 13.30
CA LYS A 139 -0.36 -16.71 13.53
C LYS A 139 -1.07 -17.06 12.23
N VAL A 140 -1.37 -16.07 11.40
CA VAL A 140 -2.01 -16.27 10.09
C VAL A 140 -1.15 -17.16 9.19
N LEU A 141 0.18 -16.94 9.17
CA LEU A 141 1.10 -17.79 8.41
C LEU A 141 1.10 -19.24 8.91
N GLN A 142 1.15 -19.45 10.22
CA GLN A 142 1.09 -20.80 10.80
C GLN A 142 -0.23 -21.52 10.49
N GLU A 143 -1.34 -20.80 10.51
CA GLU A 143 -2.65 -21.34 10.13
C GLU A 143 -2.73 -21.70 8.65
N ALA A 144 -2.17 -20.86 7.77
CA ALA A 144 -2.07 -21.13 6.34
C ALA A 144 -1.21 -22.37 6.05
N ASP A 145 -0.04 -22.50 6.69
CA ASP A 145 0.85 -23.66 6.52
C ASP A 145 0.18 -24.96 6.99
N LYS A 146 -0.49 -24.93 8.15
CA LYS A 146 -1.26 -26.07 8.65
C LYS A 146 -2.39 -26.46 7.70
N SER A 147 -3.03 -25.48 7.06
CA SER A 147 -4.13 -25.73 6.12
C SER A 147 -3.61 -26.29 4.80
N ALA A 148 -2.47 -25.80 4.31
CA ALA A 148 -1.80 -26.31 3.13
C ALA A 148 -1.27 -27.74 3.31
N MET A 149 -0.82 -28.11 4.52
CA MET A 149 -0.42 -29.48 4.85
C MET A 149 -1.58 -30.48 4.96
N LYS A 150 -2.82 -30.00 5.09
CA LYS A 150 -4.02 -30.83 5.18
C LYS A 150 -4.69 -31.09 3.83
N LEU A 151 -4.25 -30.40 2.78
CA LEU A 151 -4.64 -30.57 1.37
C LEU A 151 -3.71 -31.56 0.68
#